data_AF-A0A128EL86-F1
#
_entry.id   AF-A0A128EL86-F1
#
_cell.length_a   1.000
_cell.length_b   1.000
_cell.length_c   1.000
_cell.angle_alpha   90.00
_cell.angle_beta   90.00
_cell.angle_gamma   90.00
#
_symmetry.space_group_name_H-M   'P 1'
#
loop_
_entity.id
_entity.type
_entity.pdbx_description
1 polymer ?
#
loop_
_entity_poly.entity_id
_entity_poly.type
_entity_poly.pdbx_seq_one_letter_code
_entity_poly.pdbx_strand_id
1 'polypeptide(L)'
;MTIGTAIDSYKGFEKVVWSDVSTKEQKLVDAVVSVKKDVLKAEFDEKNAKYQEVLQRSKDKVQKNIKDNIQYVINEYNAQKSDTSPQISEKEIIELANKYCTYNDGFIAISNCDKEAVFGLKDTHALKYTHFWQAVNLANRLSGVKRALEQQPKVLFQDEPKEVKSREYKFNFVINTDKTVNIKGVFLSQDRAKVKRSGLDILSKIYKR
;
A
#
# COMPACT_ATOMS: atom_id res chain seq x y z
N MET A 1 -20.75 35.43 1.88
CA MET A 1 -21.08 34.44 0.83
C MET A 1 -21.99 33.40 1.46
N THR A 2 -23.15 33.11 0.86
CA THR A 2 -24.09 32.11 1.41
C THR A 2 -23.63 30.70 1.04
N ILE A 3 -24.11 29.68 1.77
CA ILE A 3 -23.79 28.28 1.45
C ILE A 3 -24.31 27.85 0.07
N GLY A 4 -25.51 28.33 -0.32
CA GLY A 4 -26.07 28.06 -1.64
C GLY A 4 -25.17 28.60 -2.75
N THR A 5 -24.77 29.88 -2.66
CA THR A 5 -23.85 30.48 -3.63
C THR A 5 -22.48 29.78 -3.64
N ALA A 6 -21.99 29.33 -2.48
CA ALA A 6 -20.72 28.60 -2.40
C ALA A 6 -20.81 27.25 -3.13
N ILE A 7 -21.90 26.50 -2.93
CA ILE A 7 -22.16 25.23 -3.63
C ILE A 7 -22.31 25.45 -5.13
N ASP A 8 -23.14 26.42 -5.54
CA ASP A 8 -23.42 26.69 -6.96
C ASP A 8 -22.17 27.17 -7.73
N SER A 9 -21.30 27.92 -7.07
CA SER A 9 -20.08 28.48 -7.68
C SER A 9 -18.85 27.57 -7.56
N TYR A 10 -18.95 26.43 -6.86
CA TYR A 10 -17.81 25.54 -6.69
C TYR A 10 -17.46 24.85 -8.01
N LYS A 11 -16.29 25.19 -8.56
CA LYS A 11 -15.84 24.71 -9.88
C LYS A 11 -15.68 23.19 -9.97
N GLY A 12 -15.58 22.50 -8.84
CA GLY A 12 -15.45 21.04 -8.80
C GLY A 12 -16.75 20.27 -9.02
N PHE A 13 -17.91 20.94 -8.98
CA PHE A 13 -19.18 20.32 -9.30
C PHE A 13 -19.53 20.48 -10.78
N GLU A 14 -20.02 19.40 -11.37
CA GLU A 14 -20.50 19.35 -12.75
C GLU A 14 -21.94 19.82 -12.84
N LYS A 15 -22.75 19.40 -11.86
CA LYS A 15 -24.18 19.70 -11.80
C LYS A 15 -24.58 19.89 -10.35
N VAL A 16 -25.45 20.86 -10.11
CA VAL A 16 -26.12 21.11 -8.83
C VAL A 16 -27.62 21.10 -9.07
N VAL A 17 -28.36 20.33 -8.27
CA VAL A 17 -29.82 20.26 -8.32
C VAL A 17 -30.36 20.55 -6.93
N TRP A 18 -31.13 21.64 -6.84
CA TRP A 18 -31.85 22.00 -5.62
C TRP A 18 -33.27 21.44 -5.69
N SER A 19 -33.76 20.94 -4.56
CA SER A 19 -35.12 20.42 -4.42
C SER A 19 -35.72 20.82 -3.08
N ASP A 20 -36.96 21.30 -3.11
CA ASP A 20 -37.77 21.47 -1.91
C ASP A 20 -38.29 20.10 -1.48
N VAL A 21 -37.94 19.69 -0.27
CA VAL A 21 -38.38 18.43 0.34
C VAL A 21 -39.09 18.69 1.66
N SER A 22 -39.66 19.88 1.81
CA SER A 22 -40.40 20.32 2.98
C SER A 22 -41.61 19.43 3.24
N THR A 23 -41.92 19.27 4.52
CA THR A 23 -43.15 18.64 5.00
C THR A 23 -44.06 19.72 5.61
N LYS A 24 -45.28 19.34 6.01
CA LYS A 24 -46.19 20.25 6.73
C LYS A 24 -45.58 20.80 8.02
N GLU A 25 -44.67 20.05 8.63
CA GLU A 25 -44.08 20.33 9.95
C GLU A 25 -42.69 20.97 9.85
N GLN A 26 -41.97 20.79 8.74
CA GLN A 26 -40.59 21.21 8.62
C GLN A 26 -40.26 21.71 7.21
N LYS A 27 -39.61 22.89 7.14
CA LYS A 27 -39.04 23.39 5.89
C LYS A 27 -37.67 22.77 5.64
N LEU A 28 -37.54 22.02 4.55
CA LEU A 28 -36.35 21.26 4.20
C LEU A 28 -35.98 21.48 2.74
N VAL A 29 -34.68 21.62 2.48
CA VAL A 29 -34.14 21.77 1.13
C VAL A 29 -32.98 20.82 0.94
N ASP A 30 -32.96 20.14 -0.19
CA ASP A 30 -31.88 19.25 -0.57
C ASP A 30 -31.11 19.82 -1.76
N ALA A 31 -29.77 19.76 -1.70
CA ALA A 31 -28.89 20.00 -2.83
C ALA A 31 -28.17 18.71 -3.20
N VAL A 32 -28.40 18.19 -4.41
CA VAL A 32 -27.65 17.06 -4.96
C VAL A 32 -26.63 17.61 -5.94
N VAL A 33 -25.35 17.29 -5.71
CA VAL A 33 -24.26 17.73 -6.58
C VAL A 33 -23.49 16.54 -7.13
N SER A 34 -23.20 16.57 -8.42
CA SER A 34 -22.33 15.60 -9.08
C SER A 34 -20.92 16.19 -9.21
N VAL A 35 -19.89 15.44 -8.84
CA VAL A 35 -18.49 15.88 -8.96
C VAL A 35 -18.00 15.68 -10.38
N LYS A 36 -17.28 16.66 -10.94
CA LYS A 36 -16.68 16.55 -12.28
C LYS A 36 -15.72 15.38 -12.37
N LYS A 37 -15.72 14.71 -13.53
CA LYS A 37 -14.78 13.62 -13.83
C LYS A 37 -13.32 14.04 -13.67
N ASP A 38 -12.96 15.24 -14.11
CA ASP A 38 -11.57 15.74 -14.02
C ASP A 38 -11.12 15.92 -12.56
N VAL A 39 -12.03 16.28 -11.65
CA VAL A 39 -11.73 16.37 -10.22
C VAL A 39 -11.51 14.98 -9.63
N LEU A 40 -12.37 14.01 -9.98
CA LEU A 40 -12.22 12.63 -9.53
C LEU A 40 -10.91 12.01 -10.04
N LYS A 41 -10.57 12.29 -11.29
CA LYS A 41 -9.29 11.90 -11.91
C LYS A 41 -8.11 12.54 -11.19
N ALA A 42 -8.13 13.85 -10.97
CA ALA A 42 -7.05 14.54 -10.25
C ALA A 42 -6.85 14.00 -8.83
N GLU A 43 -7.94 13.73 -8.08
CA GLU A 43 -7.85 13.11 -6.75
C GLU A 43 -7.28 11.68 -6.81
N PHE A 44 -7.62 10.91 -7.84
CA PHE A 44 -7.06 9.57 -8.06
C PHE A 44 -5.58 9.65 -8.42
N ASP A 45 -5.20 10.48 -9.39
CA ASP A 45 -3.82 10.63 -9.86
C ASP A 45 -2.91 11.08 -8.72
N GLU A 46 -3.34 12.01 -7.87
CA GLU A 46 -2.57 12.44 -6.70
C GLU A 46 -2.33 11.29 -5.70
N LYS A 47 -3.38 10.53 -5.38
CA LYS A 47 -3.28 9.38 -4.47
C LYS A 47 -2.44 8.26 -5.07
N ASN A 48 -2.62 7.98 -6.35
CA ASN A 48 -1.88 6.97 -7.08
C ASN A 48 -0.40 7.33 -7.18
N ALA A 49 -0.06 8.58 -7.48
CA ALA A 49 1.34 9.02 -7.49
C ALA A 49 2.03 8.77 -6.15
N LYS A 50 1.39 9.15 -5.03
CA LYS A 50 1.90 8.89 -3.68
C LYS A 50 2.02 7.39 -3.39
N TYR A 51 1.03 6.60 -3.76
CA TYR A 51 1.05 5.15 -3.59
C TYR A 51 2.19 4.50 -4.39
N GLN A 52 2.37 4.88 -5.65
CA GLN A 52 3.44 4.35 -6.52
C GLN A 52 4.83 4.73 -5.99
N GLU A 53 5.00 5.94 -5.46
CA GLU A 53 6.26 6.36 -4.83
C GLU A 53 6.62 5.46 -3.63
N VAL A 54 5.64 5.19 -2.75
CA VAL A 54 5.86 4.30 -1.59
C VAL A 54 6.08 2.86 -2.03
N LEU A 55 5.33 2.38 -3.02
CA LEU A 55 5.53 1.05 -3.59
C LEU A 55 6.93 0.89 -4.18
N GLN A 56 7.42 1.90 -4.91
CA GLN A 56 8.76 1.88 -5.48
C GLN A 56 9.83 1.84 -4.38
N ARG A 57 9.71 2.68 -3.34
CA ARG A 57 10.61 2.62 -2.17
C ARG A 57 10.59 1.24 -1.50
N SER A 58 9.42 0.60 -1.43
CA SER A 58 9.34 -0.76 -0.90
C SER A 58 10.03 -1.78 -1.81
N LYS A 59 9.91 -1.66 -3.14
CA LYS A 59 10.63 -2.51 -4.11
C LYS A 59 12.13 -2.35 -3.97
N ASP A 60 12.61 -1.10 -3.90
CA ASP A 60 14.03 -0.79 -3.76
C ASP A 60 14.59 -1.34 -2.43
N LYS A 61 13.81 -1.25 -1.35
CA LYS A 61 14.18 -1.83 -0.05
C LYS A 61 14.29 -3.36 -0.10
N VAL A 62 13.37 -4.05 -0.78
CA VAL A 62 13.43 -5.50 -0.98
C VAL A 62 14.66 -5.87 -1.80
N GLN A 63 14.91 -5.19 -2.92
CA GLN A 63 16.10 -5.43 -3.74
C GLN A 63 17.40 -5.20 -2.97
N LYS A 64 17.47 -4.13 -2.16
CA LYS A 64 18.62 -3.90 -1.28
C LYS A 64 18.79 -5.03 -0.27
N ASN A 65 17.71 -5.47 0.36
CA ASN A 65 17.75 -6.58 1.32
C ASN A 65 18.25 -7.88 0.67
N ILE A 66 17.83 -8.18 -0.57
CA ILE A 66 18.33 -9.33 -1.33
C ILE A 66 19.86 -9.21 -1.51
N LYS A 67 20.35 -8.07 -2.00
CA LYS A 67 21.79 -7.83 -2.20
C LYS A 67 22.59 -7.93 -0.91
N ASP A 68 22.09 -7.33 0.18
CA ASP A 68 22.76 -7.38 1.49
C ASP A 68 22.85 -8.83 2.00
N ASN A 69 21.79 -9.64 1.84
CA ASN A 69 21.81 -11.06 2.23
C ASN A 69 22.76 -11.90 1.37
N ILE A 70 22.80 -11.67 0.06
CA ILE A 70 23.77 -12.32 -0.83
C ILE A 70 25.19 -11.97 -0.41
N GLN A 71 25.46 -10.69 -0.11
CA GLN A 71 26.79 -10.27 0.36
C GLN A 71 27.18 -10.94 1.68
N TYR A 72 26.25 -11.14 2.61
CA TYR A 72 26.53 -11.91 3.82
C TYR A 72 26.89 -13.38 3.52
N VAL A 73 26.22 -14.01 2.55
CA VAL A 73 26.59 -15.36 2.10
C VAL A 73 27.99 -15.37 1.49
N ILE A 74 28.32 -14.42 0.61
CA ILE A 74 29.65 -14.29 0.00
C ILE A 74 30.73 -14.14 1.09
N ASN A 75 30.50 -13.28 2.08
CA ASN A 75 31.45 -13.06 3.17
C ASN A 75 31.66 -14.34 4.01
N GLU A 76 30.58 -15.04 4.35
CA GLU A 76 30.65 -16.30 5.09
C GLU A 76 31.36 -17.39 4.27
N TYR A 77 31.05 -17.50 2.98
CA TYR A 77 31.71 -18.42 2.06
C TYR A 77 33.21 -18.14 1.98
N ASN A 78 33.59 -16.87 1.76
CA ASN A 78 34.98 -16.46 1.65
C ASN A 78 35.78 -16.68 2.94
N ALA A 79 35.15 -16.59 4.11
CA ALA A 79 35.79 -16.91 5.37
C ALA A 79 36.10 -18.41 5.51
N GLN A 80 35.40 -19.27 4.78
CA GLN A 80 35.49 -20.72 4.88
C GLN A 80 36.15 -21.37 3.66
N LYS A 81 36.41 -20.61 2.59
CA LYS A 81 36.95 -21.17 1.34
C LYS A 81 38.41 -21.59 1.47
N SER A 82 38.78 -22.64 0.73
CA SER A 82 40.17 -23.02 0.53
C SER A 82 40.78 -22.35 -0.70
N ASP A 83 42.06 -22.59 -0.95
CA ASP A 83 42.76 -22.04 -2.12
C ASP A 83 42.30 -22.70 -3.42
N THR A 84 41.69 -23.89 -3.33
CA THR A 84 41.09 -24.63 -4.46
C THR A 84 39.58 -24.41 -4.58
N SER A 85 38.96 -23.65 -3.66
CA SER A 85 37.53 -23.35 -3.73
C SER A 85 37.20 -22.50 -4.95
N PRO A 86 36.12 -22.83 -5.68
CA PRO A 86 35.61 -21.99 -6.76
C PRO A 86 35.10 -20.65 -6.20
N GLN A 87 35.03 -19.64 -7.07
CA GLN A 87 34.30 -18.41 -6.76
C GLN A 87 32.80 -18.70 -6.79
N ILE A 88 32.08 -18.28 -5.75
CA ILE A 88 30.63 -18.44 -5.69
C ILE A 88 29.95 -17.21 -6.33
N SER A 89 29.02 -17.45 -7.25
CA SER A 89 28.28 -16.38 -7.91
C SER A 89 26.96 -16.04 -7.20
N GLU A 90 26.41 -14.85 -7.43
CA GLU A 90 25.08 -14.47 -6.94
C GLU A 90 23.99 -15.46 -7.38
N LYS A 91 24.05 -15.89 -8.65
CA LYS A 91 23.11 -16.87 -9.21
C LYS A 91 23.17 -18.19 -8.44
N GLU A 92 24.38 -18.68 -8.18
CA GLU A 92 24.60 -19.92 -7.44
C GLU A 92 24.12 -19.82 -5.99
N ILE A 93 24.34 -18.68 -5.32
CA ILE A 93 23.80 -18.42 -3.98
C ILE A 93 22.27 -18.52 -3.97
N ILE A 94 21.61 -17.93 -4.96
CA ILE A 94 20.15 -18.00 -5.12
C ILE A 94 19.69 -19.45 -5.36
N GLU A 95 20.41 -20.21 -6.19
CA GLU A 95 20.12 -21.62 -6.44
C GLU A 95 20.27 -22.47 -5.17
N LEU A 96 21.35 -22.28 -4.41
CA LEU A 96 21.58 -22.97 -3.13
C LEU A 96 20.49 -22.61 -2.09
N ALA A 97 20.12 -21.34 -1.99
CA ALA A 97 19.06 -20.88 -1.10
C ALA A 97 17.70 -21.51 -1.48
N ASN A 98 17.37 -21.58 -2.77
CA ASN A 98 16.13 -22.22 -3.22
C ASN A 98 16.15 -23.74 -3.08
N LYS A 99 17.31 -24.37 -3.25
CA LYS A 99 17.45 -25.83 -3.18
C LYS A 99 17.40 -26.33 -1.74
N TYR A 100 18.07 -25.64 -0.82
CA TYR A 100 18.25 -26.12 0.56
C TYR A 100 17.38 -25.43 1.58
N CYS A 101 16.71 -24.32 1.24
CA CYS A 101 15.85 -23.60 2.16
C CYS A 101 14.39 -23.59 1.72
N THR A 102 13.51 -23.83 2.68
CA THR A 102 12.06 -23.70 2.53
C THR A 102 11.60 -22.34 3.07
N TYR A 103 10.47 -21.85 2.60
CA TYR A 103 9.82 -20.63 3.07
C TYR A 103 8.37 -20.91 3.41
N ASN A 104 7.92 -20.45 4.57
CA ASN A 104 6.53 -20.51 5.01
C ASN A 104 6.06 -19.08 5.28
N ASP A 105 4.99 -18.67 4.58
CA ASP A 105 4.41 -17.33 4.61
C ASP A 105 3.32 -17.14 5.69
N GLY A 106 3.27 -18.04 6.68
CA GLY A 106 2.36 -17.95 7.83
C GLY A 106 2.53 -16.69 8.70
N PHE A 107 1.80 -16.63 9.82
CA PHE A 107 1.74 -15.45 10.71
C PHE A 107 3.12 -14.88 11.08
N ILE A 108 4.12 -15.76 11.24
CA ILE A 108 5.53 -15.40 11.23
C ILE A 108 6.16 -16.02 9.99
N ALA A 109 6.64 -15.18 9.08
CA ALA A 109 7.39 -15.64 7.92
C ALA A 109 8.71 -16.27 8.37
N ILE A 110 8.87 -17.57 8.15
CA ILE A 110 10.04 -18.36 8.57
C ILE A 110 10.67 -18.98 7.33
N SER A 111 12.01 -18.96 7.27
CA SER A 111 12.77 -19.77 6.33
C SER A 111 13.70 -20.72 7.09
N ASN A 112 13.63 -22.00 6.75
CA ASN A 112 14.43 -23.06 7.35
C ASN A 112 15.25 -23.75 6.28
N CYS A 113 16.54 -23.93 6.53
CA CYS A 113 17.45 -24.62 5.62
C CYS A 113 17.89 -25.98 6.15
N ASP A 114 18.13 -26.92 5.24
CA ASP A 114 18.77 -28.19 5.52
C ASP A 114 20.26 -27.99 5.82
N LYS A 115 20.60 -28.07 7.11
CA LYS A 115 21.96 -27.82 7.62
C LYS A 115 22.93 -28.95 7.24
N GLU A 116 22.43 -30.18 7.09
CA GLU A 116 23.25 -31.32 6.68
C GLU A 116 23.62 -31.21 5.20
N ALA A 117 22.65 -30.84 4.35
CA ALA A 117 22.91 -30.58 2.95
C ALA A 117 23.89 -29.40 2.74
N VAL A 118 23.77 -28.35 3.54
CA VAL A 118 24.72 -27.22 3.53
C VAL A 118 26.11 -27.64 4.04
N PHE A 119 26.19 -28.53 5.04
CA PHE A 119 27.48 -29.06 5.48
C PHE A 119 28.19 -29.87 4.38
N GLY A 120 27.42 -30.59 3.54
CA GLY A 120 27.93 -31.26 2.34
C GLY A 120 28.52 -30.34 1.27
N LEU A 121 28.31 -29.01 1.36
CA LEU A 121 28.99 -28.06 0.48
C LEU A 121 30.50 -28.04 0.70
N LYS A 122 31.00 -28.52 1.85
CA LYS A 122 32.45 -28.64 2.08
C LYS A 122 33.15 -29.46 0.99
N ASP A 123 32.51 -30.50 0.48
CA ASP A 123 33.13 -31.41 -0.50
C ASP A 123 32.99 -30.84 -1.93
N THR A 124 31.84 -30.23 -2.23
CA THR A 124 31.56 -29.68 -3.57
C THR A 124 32.20 -28.32 -3.82
N HIS A 125 32.40 -27.52 -2.77
CA HIS A 125 32.99 -26.18 -2.84
C HIS A 125 34.35 -26.08 -2.14
N ALA A 126 34.94 -27.22 -1.75
CA ALA A 126 36.22 -27.30 -1.04
C ALA A 126 36.31 -26.37 0.19
N LEU A 127 35.26 -26.32 1.00
CA LEU A 127 35.21 -25.46 2.19
C LEU A 127 35.95 -26.09 3.37
N LYS A 128 36.67 -25.27 4.13
CA LYS A 128 37.45 -25.62 5.31
C LYS A 128 36.58 -25.73 6.56
N TYR A 129 35.43 -26.38 6.47
CA TYR A 129 34.59 -26.65 7.64
C TYR A 129 35.31 -27.60 8.60
N THR A 130 35.65 -27.11 9.77
CA THR A 130 36.18 -27.89 10.89
C THR A 130 35.07 -28.33 11.84
N HIS A 131 33.93 -27.63 11.84
CA HIS A 131 32.81 -27.91 12.71
C HIS A 131 31.46 -27.65 12.03
N PHE A 132 30.44 -28.43 12.42
CA PHE A 132 29.08 -28.31 11.88
C PHE A 132 28.47 -26.91 12.05
N TRP A 133 28.81 -26.17 13.11
CA TRP A 133 28.28 -24.83 13.35
C TRP A 133 28.63 -23.82 12.23
N GLN A 134 29.72 -24.04 11.50
CA GLN A 134 30.08 -23.20 10.33
C GLN A 134 29.08 -23.39 9.18
N ALA A 135 28.62 -24.63 8.96
CA ALA A 135 27.53 -24.90 8.02
C ALA A 135 26.19 -24.36 8.52
N VAL A 136 25.93 -24.37 9.83
CA VAL A 136 24.75 -23.72 10.42
C VAL A 136 24.75 -22.22 10.14
N ASN A 137 25.90 -21.54 10.24
CA ASN A 137 26.01 -20.12 9.90
C ASN A 137 25.71 -19.86 8.43
N LEU A 138 26.32 -20.62 7.51
CA LEU A 138 26.04 -20.48 6.08
C LEU A 138 24.56 -20.76 5.77
N ALA A 139 23.97 -21.79 6.38
CA ALA A 139 22.55 -22.11 6.25
C ALA A 139 21.67 -20.96 6.74
N ASN A 140 22.00 -20.31 7.86
CA ASN A 140 21.26 -19.14 8.35
C ASN A 140 21.37 -17.95 7.37
N ARG A 141 22.52 -17.76 6.71
CA ARG A 141 22.67 -16.72 5.67
C ARG A 141 21.85 -17.04 4.42
N LEU A 142 21.84 -18.30 3.96
CA LEU A 142 21.01 -18.76 2.85
C LEU A 142 19.51 -18.63 3.17
N SER A 143 19.10 -18.88 4.41
CA SER A 143 17.72 -18.62 4.89
C SER A 143 17.36 -17.14 4.74
N GLY A 144 18.28 -16.23 5.06
CA GLY A 144 18.12 -14.79 4.84
C GLY A 144 17.87 -14.43 3.36
N VAL A 145 18.64 -15.03 2.44
CA VAL A 145 18.43 -14.87 0.99
C VAL A 145 17.06 -15.41 0.57
N LYS A 146 16.71 -16.65 0.98
CA LYS A 146 15.42 -17.26 0.65
C LYS A 146 14.26 -16.39 1.12
N ARG A 147 14.30 -15.92 2.37
CA ARG A 147 13.28 -15.02 2.92
C ARG A 147 13.20 -13.70 2.17
N ALA A 148 14.33 -13.10 1.80
CA ALA A 148 14.35 -11.83 1.07
C ALA A 148 13.78 -11.97 -0.36
N LEU A 149 14.03 -13.09 -1.03
CA LEU A 149 13.48 -13.38 -2.37
C LEU A 149 11.96 -13.54 -2.36
N GLU A 150 11.41 -14.17 -1.31
CA GLU A 150 9.97 -14.39 -1.15
C GLU A 150 9.24 -13.17 -0.56
N GLN A 151 9.99 -12.15 -0.13
CA GLN A 151 9.41 -10.94 0.46
C GLN A 151 8.77 -10.07 -0.62
N GLN A 152 7.43 -10.08 -0.68
CA GLN A 152 6.72 -9.16 -1.55
C GLN A 152 6.86 -7.70 -1.06
N PRO A 153 7.04 -6.73 -1.97
CA PRO A 153 6.92 -5.31 -1.66
C PRO A 153 5.53 -5.01 -1.10
N LYS A 154 5.46 -4.24 -0.01
CA LYS A 154 4.19 -3.89 0.63
C LYS A 154 4.15 -2.40 0.92
N VAL A 155 3.05 -1.78 0.55
CA VAL A 155 2.70 -0.43 1.02
C VAL A 155 1.95 -0.60 2.35
N LEU A 156 2.56 -0.14 3.44
CA LEU A 156 1.94 -0.22 4.76
C LEU A 156 1.01 0.98 4.98
N PHE A 157 -0.11 0.75 5.66
CA PHE A 157 -1.05 1.77 6.11
C PHE A 157 -1.73 2.60 4.99
N GLN A 158 -1.65 2.16 3.74
CA GLN A 158 -2.37 2.77 2.62
C GLN A 158 -2.93 1.67 1.71
N ASP A 159 -4.23 1.74 1.43
CA ASP A 159 -4.86 0.90 0.43
C ASP A 159 -4.48 1.36 -0.98
N GLU A 160 -4.46 0.42 -1.91
CA GLU A 160 -4.33 0.74 -3.33
C GLU A 160 -5.47 1.70 -3.76
N PRO A 161 -5.12 2.86 -4.35
CA PRO A 161 -6.12 3.81 -4.82
C PRO A 161 -7.03 3.17 -5.86
N LYS A 162 -8.33 3.38 -5.71
CA LYS A 162 -9.34 2.93 -6.68
C LYS A 162 -9.89 4.13 -7.43
N GLU A 163 -9.98 4.00 -8.74
CA GLU A 163 -10.63 4.99 -9.58
C GLU A 163 -12.12 5.06 -9.24
N VAL A 164 -12.63 6.28 -9.06
CA VAL A 164 -14.05 6.55 -8.78
C VAL A 164 -14.66 7.12 -10.06
N LYS A 165 -15.60 6.39 -10.65
CA LYS A 165 -16.24 6.78 -11.93
C LYS A 165 -17.29 7.87 -11.74
N SER A 166 -17.94 7.89 -10.59
CA SER A 166 -18.98 8.85 -10.25
C SER A 166 -19.02 9.11 -8.75
N ARG A 167 -19.27 10.37 -8.39
CA ARG A 167 -19.44 10.78 -7.01
C ARG A 167 -20.51 11.84 -6.90
N GLU A 168 -21.43 11.65 -5.96
CA GLU A 168 -22.48 12.60 -5.66
C GLU A 168 -22.49 12.93 -4.17
N TYR A 169 -22.71 14.21 -3.87
CA TYR A 169 -23.02 14.65 -2.51
C TYR A 169 -24.46 15.14 -2.45
N LYS A 170 -25.17 14.73 -1.40
CA LYS A 170 -26.47 15.26 -1.04
C LYS A 170 -26.35 16.06 0.24
N PHE A 171 -26.60 17.36 0.17
CA PHE A 171 -26.66 18.26 1.31
C PHE A 171 -28.12 18.42 1.71
N ASN A 172 -28.43 18.16 2.98
CA ASN A 172 -29.76 18.38 3.53
C ASN A 172 -29.73 19.62 4.43
N PHE A 173 -30.62 20.57 4.15
CA PHE A 173 -30.78 21.81 4.90
C PHE A 173 -32.12 21.85 5.62
N VAL A 174 -32.12 22.45 6.80
CA VAL A 174 -33.33 22.82 7.56
C VAL A 174 -33.42 24.33 7.55
N ILE A 175 -34.59 24.86 7.20
CA ILE A 175 -34.90 26.28 7.35
C ILE A 175 -35.70 26.43 8.64
N ASN A 176 -35.12 27.11 9.62
CA ASN A 176 -35.74 27.35 10.92
C ASN A 176 -36.81 28.45 10.83
N THR A 177 -37.65 28.54 11.85
CA THR A 177 -38.72 29.55 11.96
C THR A 177 -38.17 30.98 12.00
N ASP A 178 -36.98 31.16 12.58
CA ASP A 178 -36.23 32.43 12.60
C ASP A 178 -35.51 32.75 11.27
N LYS A 179 -35.78 31.96 10.22
CA LYS A 179 -35.18 32.06 8.87
C LYS A 179 -33.69 31.72 8.80
N THR A 180 -33.10 31.18 9.86
CA THR A 180 -31.72 30.63 9.80
C THR A 180 -31.71 29.29 9.07
N VAL A 181 -30.56 28.94 8.47
CA VAL A 181 -30.37 27.70 7.71
C VAL A 181 -29.33 26.83 8.40
N ASN A 182 -29.73 25.61 8.75
CA ASN A 182 -28.85 24.60 9.35
C ASN A 182 -28.61 23.43 8.40
N ILE A 183 -27.42 22.83 8.46
CA ILE A 183 -27.10 21.62 7.69
C ILE A 183 -27.48 20.40 8.55
N LYS A 184 -28.51 19.67 8.13
CA LYS A 184 -28.95 18.43 8.79
C LYS A 184 -27.95 17.30 8.55
N GLY A 185 -27.37 17.25 7.36
CA GLY A 185 -26.39 16.24 7.01
C GLY A 185 -25.85 16.41 5.60
N VAL A 186 -24.72 15.73 5.37
CA VAL A 186 -24.14 15.55 4.04
C VAL A 186 -24.02 14.05 3.81
N PHE A 187 -24.44 13.60 2.65
CA PHE A 187 -24.41 12.20 2.28
C PHE A 187 -23.62 12.02 0.99
N LEU A 188 -22.80 10.97 0.94
CA LEU A 188 -21.93 10.64 -0.17
C LEU A 188 -22.42 9.36 -0.84
N SER A 189 -22.53 9.41 -2.16
CA SER A 189 -22.70 8.27 -3.04
C SER A 189 -21.49 8.19 -3.98
N GLN A 190 -20.95 6.99 -4.19
CA GLN A 190 -19.85 6.74 -5.12
C GLN A 190 -20.18 5.50 -5.96
N ASP A 191 -20.02 5.58 -7.28
CA ASP A 191 -20.18 4.44 -8.20
C ASP A 191 -21.50 3.66 -8.03
N ARG A 192 -22.58 4.40 -7.74
CA ARG A 192 -23.92 3.85 -7.44
C ARG A 192 -23.96 2.92 -6.22
N ALA A 193 -22.94 2.93 -5.38
CA ALA A 193 -22.91 2.21 -4.11
C ALA A 193 -23.82 2.87 -3.06
N LYS A 194 -24.04 2.16 -1.95
CA LYS A 194 -24.86 2.65 -0.82
C LYS A 194 -24.42 4.04 -0.37
N VAL A 195 -25.41 4.92 -0.22
CA VAL A 195 -25.27 6.25 0.35
C VAL A 195 -24.78 6.14 1.79
N LYS A 196 -23.69 6.83 2.12
CA LYS A 196 -23.14 6.91 3.47
C LYS A 196 -23.18 8.35 3.95
N ARG A 197 -23.37 8.57 5.25
CA ARG A 197 -23.22 9.90 5.84
C ARG A 197 -21.75 10.30 5.69
N SER A 198 -21.52 11.44 5.06
CA SER A 198 -20.21 12.07 4.91
C SER A 198 -20.00 13.07 6.04
N GLY A 199 -18.74 13.26 6.43
CA GLY A 199 -18.35 14.40 7.24
C GLY A 199 -18.56 15.73 6.48
N LEU A 200 -18.42 16.83 7.22
CA LEU A 200 -18.55 18.19 6.69
C LEU A 200 -17.29 18.67 5.93
N ASP A 201 -16.28 17.81 5.74
CA ASP A 201 -15.01 18.16 5.09
C ASP A 201 -15.17 18.70 3.68
N ILE A 202 -16.19 18.23 2.94
CA ILE A 202 -16.51 18.75 1.61
C ILE A 202 -16.91 20.23 1.65
N LEU A 203 -17.54 20.70 2.73
CA LEU A 203 -17.84 22.12 2.91
C LEU A 203 -16.56 22.93 3.02
N SER A 204 -15.54 22.42 3.72
CA SER A 204 -14.25 23.09 3.78
C SER A 204 -13.63 23.27 2.39
N LYS A 205 -13.76 22.28 1.49
CA LYS A 205 -13.31 22.38 0.09
C LYS A 205 -14.12 23.42 -0.70
N ILE A 206 -15.44 23.45 -0.50
CA ILE A 206 -16.34 24.41 -1.16
C ILE A 206 -16.01 25.85 -0.74
N TYR A 207 -15.78 26.07 0.56
CA TYR A 207 -15.51 27.40 1.11
C TYR A 207 -14.07 27.88 0.93
N LYS A 208 -13.09 26.96 0.83
CA LYS A 208 -11.67 27.33 0.73
C LYS A 208 -11.31 28.09 -0.56
N ARG A 209 -12.12 27.96 -1.62
CA ARG A 209 -11.80 28.42 -2.98
C ARG A 209 -10.43 27.94 -3.48
#